data_AF-A0A954JYG9-F1
#
_entry.id   AF-A0A954JYG9-F1
#
_cell.length_a   1.000
_cell.length_b   1.000
_cell.length_c   1.000
_cell.angle_alpha   90.00
_cell.angle_beta   90.00
_cell.angle_gamma   90.00
#
_symmetry.space_group_name_H-M   'P 1'
#
loop_
_entity.id
_entity.type
_entity.pdbx_description
1 polymer ?
#
loop_
_entity_poly.entity_id
_entity_poly.type
_entity_poly.pdbx_seq_one_letter_code
_entity_poly.pdbx_strand_id
1 'polypeptide(L)'
;MRAIPQALMWELFWHGRGWIPAFYVLGNLMPMLLFLMLTHVGLEPQDPVFLLLHVCFMPIILICVGGGILPAQGAFSRLYSAPISTASLVAWHLFPGGIILAIEIALSVLMYNWLFHLNWPILGPALVAAAAWSSVQTLVSTSQKTLSGICLTGAPCLVLLKWAHARYGGWFSAPTHYWTVVTPVEAATLLGVVVVAYAVTVTAVARDRCGEPLPSLGGWKWITREWDALTTTSAAKWRPFRSAAHAQFWFDWTWKGLALPLVVVFGYLIGIMGWLLNNAAGHGTDVPLEEFCRGILAGGGMLTLVAGAAGILSSIPCDGTSGKKQHETMRDLIGHDNLRGMGHFQSTRPFTNADFAKSILLAATSSILIGWALWFAGLVICLLIAVSIHQKLTVILPSDFGAWYLPLTLLGPWIAMTNSATIGLSGRAAKLIPAGVMSVISYCIVLFLIKEFISREVHDRFVESSVFAGSIAVVLSTLPAFSKAHGCGYLSRKSLCAAVGFAISIVVMAIALQPRELSMTAYFMICAFAALVVLPIATTPLAIAWNRHR
;
A
#
# COMPACT_ATOMS: atom_id res chain seq x y z
N MET A 1 17.90 1.11 -38.02
CA MET A 1 16.91 1.08 -36.92
C MET A 1 17.54 1.80 -35.72
N ARG A 2 16.81 2.70 -35.04
CA ARG A 2 17.31 3.28 -33.77
C ARG A 2 17.54 2.16 -32.75
N ALA A 3 18.53 2.30 -31.87
CA ALA A 3 18.82 1.28 -30.86
C ALA A 3 17.57 1.06 -29.99
N ILE A 4 17.18 -0.19 -29.73
CA ILE A 4 16.04 -0.56 -28.86
C ILE A 4 16.03 0.24 -27.53
N PRO A 5 17.18 0.42 -26.84
CA PRO A 5 17.34 1.41 -25.77
C PRO A 5 16.64 2.77 -25.95
N GLN A 6 16.84 3.40 -27.10
CA GLN A 6 16.30 4.72 -27.41
C GLN A 6 14.77 4.67 -27.60
N ALA A 7 14.25 3.57 -28.15
CA ALA A 7 12.82 3.37 -28.30
C ALA A 7 12.13 3.20 -26.93
N LEU A 8 12.73 2.44 -26.01
CA LEU A 8 12.22 2.28 -24.65
C LEU A 8 12.24 3.59 -23.86
N MET A 9 13.33 4.36 -23.98
CA MET A 9 13.41 5.68 -23.35
C MET A 9 12.38 6.65 -23.93
N TRP A 10 12.18 6.64 -25.25
CA TRP A 10 11.11 7.40 -25.89
C TRP A 10 9.72 6.99 -25.38
N GLU A 11 9.48 5.68 -25.23
CA GLU A 11 8.20 5.16 -24.74
C GLU A 11 7.93 5.60 -23.29
N LEU A 12 8.95 5.58 -22.42
CA LEU A 12 8.87 6.07 -21.05
C LEU A 12 8.45 7.55 -21.02
N PHE A 13 9.11 8.41 -21.80
CA PHE A 13 8.75 9.83 -21.85
C PHE A 13 7.40 10.07 -22.52
N TRP A 14 7.04 9.29 -23.55
CA TRP A 14 5.77 9.44 -24.25
C TRP A 14 4.58 9.08 -23.37
N HIS A 15 4.64 7.95 -22.66
CA HIS A 15 3.61 7.57 -21.70
C HIS A 15 3.66 8.43 -20.44
N GLY A 16 4.86 8.82 -20.01
CA GLY A 16 5.11 9.63 -18.82
C GLY A 16 4.83 11.13 -18.97
N ARG A 17 4.66 11.66 -20.20
CA ARG A 17 4.55 13.11 -20.46
C ARG A 17 3.50 13.85 -19.63
N GLY A 18 2.41 13.17 -19.26
CA GLY A 18 1.40 13.70 -18.35
C GLY A 18 1.55 13.21 -16.92
N TRP A 19 1.93 11.94 -16.74
CA TRP A 19 2.00 11.32 -15.42
C TRP A 19 3.15 11.84 -14.57
N ILE A 20 4.38 11.86 -15.11
CA ILE A 20 5.58 12.25 -14.37
C ILE A 20 5.44 13.69 -13.84
N PRO A 21 5.12 14.71 -14.68
CA PRO A 21 4.96 16.07 -14.17
C PRO A 21 3.78 16.23 -13.21
N ALA A 22 2.64 15.56 -13.47
CA ALA A 22 1.48 15.66 -12.59
C ALA A 22 1.79 15.10 -11.19
N PHE A 23 2.47 13.96 -11.11
CA PHE A 23 2.86 13.35 -9.84
C PHE A 23 3.99 14.11 -9.14
N TYR A 24 4.90 14.74 -9.90
CA TYR A 24 5.88 15.68 -9.35
C TYR A 24 5.20 16.87 -8.68
N VAL A 25 4.28 17.55 -9.39
CA VAL A 25 3.51 18.66 -8.83
C VAL A 25 2.72 18.20 -7.60
N LEU A 26 2.06 17.03 -7.68
CA LEU A 26 1.29 16.47 -6.58
C LEU A 26 2.15 16.25 -5.32
N GLY A 27 3.31 15.61 -5.47
CA GLY A 27 4.21 15.33 -4.35
C GLY A 27 4.70 16.60 -3.68
N ASN A 28 4.89 17.68 -4.46
CA ASN A 28 5.46 18.93 -3.99
C ASN A 28 4.44 19.96 -3.48
N LEU A 29 3.18 19.90 -3.93
CA LEU A 29 2.17 20.92 -3.64
C LEU A 29 1.87 21.04 -2.14
N MET A 30 1.67 19.91 -1.46
CA MET A 30 1.36 19.93 -0.03
C MET A 30 2.53 20.46 0.82
N PRO A 31 3.77 19.95 0.69
CA PRO A 31 4.90 20.52 1.42
C PRO A 31 5.12 22.01 1.12
N MET A 32 5.00 22.42 -0.15
CA MET A 32 5.18 23.82 -0.55
C MET A 32 4.18 24.75 0.14
N LEU A 33 2.89 24.36 0.16
CA LEU A 33 1.87 25.13 0.85
C LEU A 33 2.12 25.14 2.36
N LEU A 34 2.51 24.02 2.96
CA LEU A 34 2.86 23.96 4.37
C LEU A 34 4.01 24.93 4.71
N PHE A 35 5.09 24.92 3.91
CA PHE A 35 6.24 25.80 4.16
C PHE A 35 5.91 27.27 3.97
N LEU A 36 5.15 27.63 2.94
CA LEU A 36 4.67 29.00 2.74
C LEU A 36 3.93 29.51 3.97
N MET A 37 3.10 28.65 4.56
CA MET A 37 2.35 29.00 5.77
C MET A 37 3.25 29.12 7.00
N LEU A 38 4.17 28.18 7.23
CA LEU A 38 5.08 28.24 8.38
C LEU A 38 6.01 29.46 8.32
N THR A 39 6.43 29.87 7.12
CA THR A 39 7.20 31.10 6.94
C THR A 39 6.39 32.36 7.27
N HIS A 40 5.07 32.36 7.04
CA HIS A 40 4.20 33.46 7.44
C HIS A 40 4.02 33.59 8.97
N VAL A 41 4.14 32.47 9.70
CA VAL A 41 4.07 32.44 11.17
C VAL A 41 5.38 32.94 11.82
N GLY A 42 6.43 33.15 11.01
CA GLY A 42 7.73 33.63 11.50
C GLY A 42 8.60 32.54 12.12
N LEU A 43 8.34 31.26 11.82
CA LEU A 43 9.24 30.17 12.19
C LEU A 43 10.58 30.34 11.48
N GLU A 44 11.67 30.21 12.24
CA GLU A 44 13.00 30.34 11.68
C GLU A 44 13.36 29.05 10.94
N PRO A 45 14.05 29.10 9.77
CA PRO A 45 14.44 27.90 9.01
C PRO A 45 15.24 26.86 9.81
N GLN A 46 15.80 27.25 10.96
CA GLN A 46 16.58 26.40 11.86
C GLN A 46 15.72 25.64 12.87
N ASP A 47 14.42 25.92 12.95
CA ASP A 47 13.52 25.27 13.89
C ASP A 47 13.47 23.75 13.64
N PRO A 48 13.48 22.92 14.72
CA PRO A 48 13.47 21.45 14.61
C PRO A 48 12.22 20.92 13.89
N VAL A 49 11.17 21.73 13.79
CA VAL A 49 9.96 21.44 13.02
C VAL A 49 10.28 21.24 11.54
N PHE A 50 11.16 22.05 10.93
CA PHE A 50 11.53 21.91 9.52
C PHE A 50 12.29 20.60 9.26
N LEU A 51 13.11 20.18 10.21
CA LEU A 51 13.80 18.89 10.13
C LEU A 51 12.82 17.72 10.17
N LEU A 52 11.83 17.75 11.06
CA LEU A 52 10.78 16.74 11.12
C LEU A 52 9.97 16.71 9.82
N LEU A 53 9.60 17.88 9.29
CA LEU A 53 8.85 18.01 8.04
C LEU A 53 9.63 17.48 6.84
N HIS A 54 10.93 17.74 6.76
CA HIS A 54 11.82 17.17 5.74
C HIS A 54 11.78 15.64 5.75
N VAL A 55 11.94 15.03 6.93
CA VAL A 55 11.92 13.57 7.10
C VAL A 55 10.55 12.97 6.76
N CYS A 56 9.47 13.66 7.10
CA CYS A 56 8.10 13.22 6.82
C CYS A 56 7.71 13.35 5.33
N PHE A 57 8.09 14.46 4.69
CA PHE A 57 7.68 14.73 3.30
C PHE A 57 8.53 13.99 2.28
N MET A 58 9.78 13.68 2.57
CA MET A 58 10.66 12.96 1.65
C MET A 58 10.07 11.63 1.15
N PRO A 59 9.61 10.72 2.03
CA PRO A 59 8.92 9.50 1.59
C PRO A 59 7.65 9.76 0.78
N ILE A 60 6.90 10.82 1.10
CA ILE A 60 5.66 11.18 0.40
C ILE A 60 5.98 11.62 -1.03
N ILE A 61 6.94 12.53 -1.20
CA ILE A 61 7.40 12.98 -2.52
C ILE A 61 7.93 11.80 -3.32
N LEU A 62 8.75 10.94 -2.70
CA LEU A 62 9.30 9.74 -3.32
C LEU A 62 8.21 8.79 -3.83
N ILE A 63 7.18 8.53 -3.02
CA ILE A 63 6.05 7.67 -3.40
C ILE A 63 5.23 8.32 -4.52
N CYS A 64 4.92 9.61 -4.44
CA CYS A 64 4.18 10.32 -5.47
C CYS A 64 4.93 10.28 -6.81
N VAL A 65 6.18 10.73 -6.82
CA VAL A 65 7.01 10.79 -8.02
C VAL A 65 7.25 9.38 -8.60
N GLY A 66 7.63 8.41 -7.76
CA GLY A 66 7.78 7.01 -8.18
C GLY A 66 6.48 6.44 -8.74
N GLY A 67 5.32 6.84 -8.20
CA GLY A 67 3.99 6.49 -8.68
C GLY A 67 3.65 7.06 -10.06
N GLY A 68 4.31 8.13 -10.51
CA GLY A 68 4.23 8.63 -11.89
C GLY A 68 5.13 7.87 -12.86
N ILE A 69 6.31 7.45 -12.39
CA ILE A 69 7.30 6.72 -13.21
C ILE A 69 6.87 5.26 -13.47
N LEU A 70 6.37 4.56 -12.44
CA LEU A 70 5.94 3.16 -12.55
C LEU A 70 4.94 2.90 -13.70
N PRO A 71 3.80 3.60 -13.81
CA PRO A 71 2.86 3.40 -14.89
C PRO A 71 3.42 3.86 -16.25
N ALA A 72 4.37 4.80 -16.27
CA ALA A 72 5.01 5.27 -17.49
C ALA A 72 5.98 4.23 -18.09
N GLN A 73 6.62 3.41 -17.25
CA GLN A 73 7.50 2.33 -17.69
C GLN A 73 6.73 1.12 -18.25
N GLY A 74 5.55 0.84 -17.71
CA GLY A 74 4.79 -0.36 -18.07
C GLY A 74 5.39 -1.65 -17.49
N ALA A 75 4.89 -2.79 -17.96
CA ALA A 75 5.28 -4.11 -17.44
C ALA A 75 6.40 -4.75 -18.27
N PHE A 76 7.35 -5.40 -17.58
CA PHE A 76 8.47 -6.14 -18.21
C PHE A 76 8.02 -7.19 -19.23
N SER A 77 6.90 -7.86 -18.97
CA SER A 77 6.36 -8.93 -19.81
C SER A 77 6.12 -8.50 -21.26
N ARG A 78 5.89 -7.21 -21.52
CA ARG A 78 5.76 -6.64 -22.89
C ARG A 78 6.99 -6.86 -23.75
N LEU A 79 8.15 -6.94 -23.11
CA LEU A 79 9.44 -6.96 -23.78
C LEU A 79 10.10 -8.34 -23.72
N TYR A 80 9.42 -9.36 -23.20
CA TYR A 80 9.99 -10.71 -23.09
C TYR A 80 10.24 -11.35 -24.46
N SER A 81 9.45 -10.99 -25.47
CA SER A 81 9.64 -11.41 -26.85
C SER A 81 10.69 -10.57 -27.61
N ALA A 82 11.13 -9.44 -27.05
CA ALA A 82 12.12 -8.60 -27.72
C ALA A 82 13.51 -9.26 -27.69
N PRO A 83 14.32 -9.12 -28.76
CA PRO A 83 15.67 -9.66 -28.85
C PRO A 83 16.67 -8.81 -28.05
N ILE A 84 16.38 -8.58 -26.76
CA ILE A 84 17.19 -7.82 -25.82
C ILE A 84 17.66 -8.79 -24.74
N SER A 85 18.91 -8.64 -24.29
CA SER A 85 19.39 -9.39 -23.13
C SER A 85 18.56 -9.02 -21.89
N THR A 86 18.33 -9.97 -20.98
CA THR A 86 17.59 -9.69 -19.74
C THR A 86 18.28 -8.62 -18.90
N ALA A 87 19.61 -8.64 -18.86
CA ALA A 87 20.43 -7.62 -18.20
C ALA A 87 20.13 -6.20 -18.73
N SER A 88 20.07 -6.03 -20.05
CA SER A 88 19.77 -4.75 -20.68
C SER A 88 18.31 -4.34 -20.46
N LEU A 89 17.36 -5.27 -20.49
CA LEU A 89 15.94 -5.00 -20.24
C LEU A 89 15.70 -4.50 -18.80
N VAL A 90 16.33 -5.14 -17.81
CA VAL A 90 16.28 -4.69 -16.41
C VAL A 90 16.99 -3.36 -16.22
N ALA A 91 18.16 -3.16 -16.85
CA ALA A 91 18.89 -1.90 -16.77
C ALA A 91 18.04 -0.73 -17.27
N TRP A 92 17.24 -0.95 -18.33
CA TRP A 92 16.33 0.07 -18.88
C TRP A 92 15.14 0.43 -17.99
N HIS A 93 14.66 -0.47 -17.15
CA HIS A 93 13.61 -0.13 -16.18
C HIS A 93 14.19 0.47 -14.90
N LEU A 94 15.37 -0.01 -14.49
CA LEU A 94 15.94 0.36 -13.21
C LEU A 94 16.64 1.73 -13.27
N PHE A 95 17.57 1.94 -14.20
CA PHE A 95 18.42 3.15 -14.17
C PHE A 95 17.70 4.44 -14.58
N PRO A 96 16.95 4.53 -15.70
CA PRO A 96 16.30 5.77 -16.09
C PRO A 96 15.27 6.23 -15.05
N GLY A 97 14.47 5.30 -14.52
CA GLY A 97 13.51 5.63 -13.46
C GLY A 97 14.21 6.11 -12.18
N GLY A 98 15.32 5.50 -11.80
CA GLY A 98 16.10 5.91 -10.63
C GLY A 98 16.77 7.27 -10.81
N ILE A 99 17.28 7.56 -12.02
CA ILE A 99 17.86 8.86 -12.37
C ILE A 99 16.79 9.95 -12.38
N ILE A 100 15.64 9.69 -13.03
CA ILE A 100 14.51 10.64 -13.06
C ILE A 100 14.06 10.94 -11.63
N LEU A 101 13.84 9.92 -10.81
CA LEU A 101 13.42 10.08 -9.41
C LEU A 101 14.46 10.88 -8.59
N ALA A 102 15.75 10.58 -8.75
CA ALA A 102 16.81 11.32 -8.05
C ALA A 102 16.88 12.80 -8.47
N ILE A 103 16.73 13.08 -9.77
CA ILE A 103 16.68 14.45 -10.31
C ILE A 103 15.45 15.17 -9.75
N GLU A 104 14.29 14.54 -9.76
CA GLU A 104 13.06 15.15 -9.25
C GLU A 104 13.16 15.45 -7.75
N ILE A 105 13.70 14.53 -6.94
CA ILE A 105 13.96 14.82 -5.52
C ILE A 105 14.98 15.96 -5.35
N ALA A 106 16.04 15.98 -6.16
CA ALA A 106 17.02 17.07 -6.10
C ALA A 106 16.40 18.43 -6.46
N LEU A 107 15.56 18.46 -7.50
CA LEU A 107 14.82 19.65 -7.93
C LEU A 107 13.82 20.11 -6.87
N SER A 108 13.11 19.18 -6.21
CA SER A 108 12.23 19.48 -5.07
C SER A 108 12.97 20.17 -3.95
N VAL A 109 14.11 19.61 -3.51
CA VAL A 109 14.92 20.22 -2.44
C VAL A 109 15.51 21.55 -2.85
N LEU A 110 16.02 21.66 -4.08
CA LEU A 110 16.52 22.93 -4.64
C LEU A 110 15.43 24.01 -4.64
N MET A 111 14.22 23.65 -5.07
CA MET A 111 13.07 24.53 -5.07
C MET A 111 12.71 24.99 -3.66
N TYR A 112 12.70 24.09 -2.67
CA TYR A 112 12.44 24.44 -1.28
C TYR A 112 13.54 25.34 -0.68
N ASN A 113 14.80 25.06 -0.98
CA ASN A 113 15.92 25.90 -0.55
C ASN A 113 15.85 27.30 -1.16
N TRP A 114 15.44 27.40 -2.43
CA TRP A 114 15.32 28.67 -3.13
C TRP A 114 14.14 29.50 -2.62
N LEU A 115 12.98 28.87 -2.40
CA LEU A 115 11.76 29.58 -1.97
C LEU A 115 11.73 29.93 -0.48
N PHE A 116 12.27 29.07 0.38
CA PHE A 116 12.08 29.15 1.82
C PHE A 116 13.39 29.26 2.62
N HIS A 117 14.55 29.36 1.94
CA HIS A 117 15.87 29.52 2.56
C HIS A 117 16.24 28.42 3.58
N LEU A 118 15.75 27.20 3.36
CA LEU A 118 15.87 26.08 4.31
C LEU A 118 17.28 25.44 4.38
N ASN A 119 18.13 25.69 3.38
CA ASN A 119 19.50 25.13 3.28
C ASN A 119 19.57 23.60 3.46
N TRP A 120 18.54 22.87 3.04
CA TRP A 120 18.47 21.43 3.13
C TRP A 120 19.49 20.73 2.21
N PRO A 121 20.05 19.59 2.65
CA PRO A 121 20.99 18.83 1.85
C PRO A 121 20.29 18.14 0.67
N ILE A 122 20.86 18.30 -0.53
CA ILE A 122 20.28 17.81 -1.78
C ILE A 122 20.76 16.38 -2.09
N LEU A 123 22.06 16.12 -1.92
CA LEU A 123 22.71 14.91 -2.44
C LEU A 123 22.24 13.63 -1.74
N GLY A 124 22.19 13.63 -0.40
CA GLY A 124 21.79 12.45 0.38
C GLY A 124 20.41 11.91 -0.01
N PRO A 125 19.35 12.72 0.07
CA PRO A 125 18.01 12.31 -0.35
C PRO A 125 17.92 11.83 -1.80
N ALA A 126 18.59 12.51 -2.74
CA ALA A 126 18.57 12.14 -4.15
C ALA A 126 19.21 10.75 -4.39
N LEU A 127 20.33 10.45 -3.73
CA LEU A 127 20.97 9.14 -3.81
C LEU A 127 20.13 8.03 -3.17
N VAL A 128 19.51 8.30 -2.02
CA VAL A 128 18.57 7.38 -1.38
C VAL A 128 17.37 7.11 -2.29
N ALA A 129 16.87 8.13 -2.98
CA ALA A 129 15.75 7.96 -3.91
C ALA A 129 16.09 7.00 -5.05
N ALA A 130 17.28 7.13 -5.67
CA ALA A 130 17.73 6.18 -6.70
C ALA A 130 17.86 4.74 -6.18
N ALA A 131 18.41 4.56 -4.97
CA ALA A 131 18.56 3.25 -4.34
C ALA A 131 17.20 2.65 -3.94
N ALA A 132 16.28 3.48 -3.44
CA ALA A 132 14.92 3.08 -3.07
C ALA A 132 14.14 2.67 -4.32
N TRP A 133 14.26 3.41 -5.42
CA TRP A 133 13.69 3.04 -6.71
C TRP A 133 14.13 1.66 -7.16
N SER A 134 15.42 1.38 -7.10
CA SER A 134 16.00 0.09 -7.49
C SER A 134 15.44 -1.06 -6.64
N SER A 135 15.31 -0.82 -5.33
CA SER A 135 14.68 -1.77 -4.39
C SER A 135 13.21 -2.00 -4.71
N VAL A 136 12.44 -0.92 -4.98
CA VAL A 136 11.03 -0.99 -5.34
C VAL A 136 10.84 -1.72 -6.68
N GLN A 137 11.69 -1.47 -7.67
CA GLN A 137 11.65 -2.19 -8.95
C GLN A 137 11.92 -3.68 -8.77
N THR A 138 12.88 -4.04 -7.92
CA THR A 138 13.13 -5.43 -7.54
C THR A 138 11.89 -6.03 -6.87
N LEU A 139 11.25 -5.28 -5.97
CA LEU A 139 10.02 -5.68 -5.32
C LEU A 139 8.91 -5.91 -6.33
N VAL A 140 8.59 -4.94 -7.19
CA VAL A 140 7.54 -5.06 -8.20
C VAL A 140 7.78 -6.24 -9.15
N SER A 141 9.04 -6.47 -9.54
CA SER A 141 9.42 -7.55 -10.46
C SER A 141 9.31 -8.94 -9.82
N THR A 142 9.50 -9.04 -8.52
CA THR A 142 9.52 -10.34 -7.79
C THR A 142 8.24 -10.62 -7.02
N SER A 143 7.51 -9.57 -6.61
CA SER A 143 6.28 -9.64 -5.80
C SER A 143 5.15 -10.33 -6.55
N GLN A 144 5.21 -10.33 -7.87
CA GLN A 144 4.23 -10.98 -8.73
C GLN A 144 4.32 -12.52 -8.70
N LYS A 145 5.29 -13.12 -7.99
CA LYS A 145 5.62 -14.55 -8.18
C LYS A 145 5.68 -15.40 -6.92
N THR A 146 6.17 -14.89 -5.79
CA THR A 146 6.20 -15.67 -4.55
C THR A 146 6.16 -14.79 -3.31
N LEU A 147 5.55 -15.32 -2.25
CA LEU A 147 5.62 -14.82 -0.87
C LEU A 147 7.08 -14.47 -0.47
N SER A 148 8.03 -15.34 -0.84
CA SER A 148 9.46 -15.16 -0.59
C SER A 148 10.03 -13.97 -1.33
N GLY A 149 9.56 -13.74 -2.55
CA GLY A 149 9.97 -12.59 -3.36
C GLY A 149 9.67 -11.29 -2.63
N ILE A 150 8.45 -11.15 -2.09
CA ILE A 150 8.03 -9.96 -1.34
C ILE A 150 8.91 -9.76 -0.10
N CYS A 151 9.15 -10.80 0.71
CA CYS A 151 9.99 -10.66 1.90
C CYS A 151 11.46 -10.40 1.55
N LEU A 152 12.03 -11.11 0.57
CA LEU A 152 13.42 -10.99 0.16
C LEU A 152 13.74 -9.61 -0.44
N THR A 153 12.76 -8.99 -1.10
CA THR A 153 12.96 -7.69 -1.79
C THR A 153 12.38 -6.50 -1.04
N GLY A 154 11.32 -6.72 -0.25
CA GLY A 154 10.76 -5.72 0.65
C GLY A 154 11.66 -5.42 1.83
N ALA A 155 12.40 -6.42 2.34
CA ALA A 155 13.30 -6.23 3.47
C ALA A 155 14.44 -5.23 3.19
N PRO A 156 15.20 -5.35 2.09
CA PRO A 156 16.18 -4.35 1.70
C PRO A 156 15.59 -2.95 1.58
N CYS A 157 14.38 -2.81 1.03
CA CYS A 157 13.73 -1.51 0.87
C CYS A 157 13.42 -0.87 2.24
N LEU A 158 12.88 -1.64 3.19
CA LEU A 158 12.55 -1.12 4.52
C LEU A 158 13.81 -0.88 5.36
N VAL A 159 14.84 -1.73 5.24
CA VAL A 159 16.16 -1.50 5.85
C VAL A 159 16.80 -0.23 5.28
N LEU A 160 16.73 0.01 3.97
CA LEU A 160 17.24 1.21 3.33
C LEU A 160 16.53 2.48 3.84
N LEU A 161 15.20 2.45 3.97
CA LEU A 161 14.44 3.59 4.49
C LEU A 161 14.76 3.86 5.97
N LYS A 162 14.91 2.81 6.78
CA LYS A 162 15.34 2.94 8.19
C LYS A 162 16.77 3.44 8.32
N TRP A 163 17.67 2.96 7.47
CA TRP A 163 19.04 3.46 7.38
C TRP A 163 19.07 4.94 6.98
N ALA A 164 18.24 5.35 6.01
CA ALA A 164 18.13 6.76 5.62
C ALA A 164 17.59 7.63 6.76
N HIS A 165 16.58 7.16 7.49
CA HIS A 165 16.08 7.83 8.70
C HIS A 165 17.17 7.99 9.76
N ALA A 166 18.01 6.97 9.95
CA ALA A 166 19.13 7.00 10.88
C ALA A 166 20.23 8.03 10.54
N ARG A 167 20.17 8.68 9.38
CA ARG A 167 21.05 9.82 9.02
C ARG A 167 20.50 11.17 9.46
N TYR A 168 19.27 11.21 9.94
CA TYR A 168 18.65 12.39 10.52
C TYR A 168 18.60 12.32 12.06
N GLY A 169 18.93 11.17 12.66
CA GLY A 169 18.85 10.91 14.10
C GLY A 169 19.03 9.42 14.40
N GLY A 170 18.64 8.97 15.58
CA GLY A 170 18.60 7.53 15.88
C GLY A 170 17.59 6.79 14.98
N TRP A 171 17.72 5.45 14.86
CA TRP A 171 16.79 4.62 14.09
C TRP A 171 15.32 4.74 14.55
N PHE A 172 15.15 5.08 15.84
CA PHE A 172 13.86 5.19 16.53
C PHE A 172 13.72 6.50 17.31
N SER A 173 14.65 7.44 17.12
CA SER A 173 14.63 8.73 17.80
C SER A 173 14.03 9.79 16.88
N ALA A 174 13.51 10.86 17.46
CA ALA A 174 13.17 12.06 16.71
C ALA A 174 14.42 12.54 15.94
N PRO A 175 14.25 13.11 14.73
CA PRO A 175 15.39 13.60 13.98
C PRO A 175 16.02 14.79 14.72
N THR A 176 17.34 14.80 14.82
CA THR A 176 18.13 15.80 15.56
C THR A 176 19.02 16.66 14.67
N HIS A 177 19.35 16.19 13.46
CA HIS A 177 20.22 16.90 12.52
C HIS A 177 19.87 16.58 11.07
N TYR A 178 20.32 17.44 10.15
CA TYR A 178 20.25 17.17 8.72
C TYR A 178 21.40 16.28 8.27
N TRP A 179 21.15 15.40 7.30
CA TRP A 179 22.20 14.61 6.65
C TRP A 179 23.00 15.46 5.65
N THR A 180 23.90 16.30 6.18
CA THR A 180 24.61 17.34 5.40
C THR A 180 25.74 16.81 4.55
N VAL A 181 26.48 15.81 5.03
CA VAL A 181 27.65 15.25 4.35
C VAL A 181 27.39 13.79 4.00
N VAL A 182 27.42 13.49 2.69
CA VAL A 182 27.41 12.11 2.20
C VAL A 182 28.84 11.61 2.15
N THR A 183 29.15 10.64 3.01
CA THR A 183 30.47 10.02 3.04
C THR A 183 30.67 9.05 1.86
N PRO A 184 31.92 8.78 1.43
CA PRO A 184 32.19 7.80 0.39
C PRO A 184 31.64 6.40 0.72
N VAL A 185 31.63 6.02 2.00
CA VAL A 185 31.09 4.73 2.47
C VAL A 185 29.58 4.68 2.28
N GLU A 186 28.86 5.77 2.58
CA GLU A 186 27.41 5.85 2.34
C GLU A 186 27.08 5.77 0.86
N ALA A 187 27.82 6.51 0.01
CA ALA A 187 27.66 6.44 -1.44
C ALA A 187 27.93 5.03 -1.98
N ALA A 188 29.01 4.37 -1.53
CA ALA A 188 29.32 2.99 -1.90
C ALA A 188 28.25 2.00 -1.41
N THR A 189 27.67 2.22 -0.22
CA THR A 189 26.58 1.40 0.32
C THR A 189 25.34 1.51 -0.55
N LEU A 190 24.93 2.73 -0.92
CA LEU A 190 23.77 2.97 -1.79
C LEU A 190 23.99 2.37 -3.19
N LEU A 191 25.19 2.52 -3.74
CA LEU A 191 25.55 1.87 -5.01
C LEU A 191 25.50 0.34 -4.88
N GLY A 192 25.99 -0.22 -3.77
CA GLY A 192 25.91 -1.65 -3.48
C GLY A 192 24.46 -2.15 -3.46
N VAL A 193 23.54 -1.39 -2.84
CA VAL A 193 22.11 -1.71 -2.85
C VAL A 193 21.57 -1.73 -4.28
N VAL A 194 21.91 -0.75 -5.11
CA VAL A 194 21.51 -0.70 -6.54
C VAL A 194 22.05 -1.91 -7.31
N VAL A 195 23.31 -2.28 -7.11
CA VAL A 195 23.95 -3.42 -7.78
C VAL A 195 23.29 -4.74 -7.37
N VAL A 196 23.02 -4.94 -6.07
CA VAL A 196 22.35 -6.13 -5.56
C VAL A 196 20.91 -6.21 -6.10
N ALA A 197 20.16 -5.10 -6.03
CA ALA A 197 18.81 -4.98 -6.59
C ALA A 197 18.78 -5.32 -8.08
N TYR A 198 19.75 -4.79 -8.85
CA TYR A 198 19.91 -5.10 -10.26
C TYR A 198 20.17 -6.60 -10.49
N ALA A 199 21.11 -7.21 -9.80
CA ALA A 199 21.44 -8.63 -9.96
C ALA A 199 20.25 -9.55 -9.60
N VAL A 200 19.53 -9.26 -8.52
CA VAL A 200 18.32 -9.98 -8.10
C VAL A 200 17.21 -9.81 -9.13
N THR A 201 17.02 -8.61 -9.66
CA THR A 201 16.00 -8.36 -10.69
C THR A 201 16.34 -9.06 -12.00
N VAL A 202 17.61 -9.03 -12.45
CA VAL A 202 18.06 -9.76 -13.66
C VAL A 202 17.82 -11.24 -13.53
N THR A 203 18.17 -11.84 -12.40
CA THR A 203 17.93 -13.27 -12.15
C THR A 203 16.43 -13.59 -12.09
N ALA A 204 15.62 -12.75 -11.42
CA ALA A 204 14.18 -12.92 -11.36
C ALA A 204 13.52 -12.86 -12.74
N VAL A 205 13.84 -11.83 -13.53
CA VAL A 205 13.28 -11.64 -14.87
C VAL A 205 13.81 -12.67 -15.86
N ALA A 206 15.05 -13.14 -15.71
CA ALA A 206 15.59 -14.19 -16.59
C ALA A 206 14.81 -15.49 -16.41
N ARG A 207 14.57 -15.87 -15.15
CA ARG A 207 13.76 -17.04 -14.82
C ARG A 207 12.33 -16.88 -15.29
N ASP A 208 11.77 -15.68 -15.11
CA ASP A 208 10.43 -15.35 -15.61
C ASP A 208 10.31 -15.54 -17.13
N ARG A 209 11.25 -15.00 -17.92
CA ARG A 209 11.29 -15.21 -19.38
C ARG A 209 11.38 -16.68 -19.78
N CYS A 210 12.02 -17.50 -18.95
CA CYS A 210 12.12 -18.95 -19.15
C CYS A 210 10.90 -19.73 -18.60
N GLY A 211 9.93 -19.06 -17.98
CA GLY A 211 8.80 -19.71 -17.30
C GLY A 211 9.20 -20.44 -16.01
N GLU A 212 10.43 -20.27 -15.53
CA GLU A 212 10.92 -20.94 -14.34
C GLU A 212 10.51 -20.20 -13.05
N PRO A 213 10.06 -20.91 -12.01
CA PRO A 213 9.77 -20.29 -10.72
C PRO A 213 11.06 -19.78 -10.06
N LEU A 214 10.98 -18.73 -9.24
CA LEU A 214 12.10 -18.28 -8.42
C LEU A 214 12.60 -19.43 -7.52
N PRO A 215 13.92 -19.58 -7.32
CA PRO A 215 14.43 -20.59 -6.41
C PRO A 215 13.93 -20.25 -5.01
N SER A 216 13.11 -21.13 -4.46
CA SER A 216 12.72 -21.02 -3.06
C SER A 216 13.98 -21.13 -2.20
N LEU A 217 14.21 -20.16 -1.32
CA LEU A 217 15.14 -20.38 -0.20
C LEU A 217 14.64 -21.60 0.58
N GLY A 218 15.50 -22.56 0.90
CA GLY A 218 15.10 -23.86 1.47
C GLY A 218 14.20 -23.75 2.70
N GLY A 219 14.47 -22.78 3.58
CA GLY A 219 13.62 -22.49 4.75
C GLY A 219 12.25 -21.92 4.38
N TRP A 220 12.15 -21.21 3.25
CA TRP A 220 10.88 -20.69 2.76
C TRP A 220 9.96 -21.78 2.22
N LYS A 221 10.53 -22.80 1.56
CA LYS A 221 9.78 -24.00 1.15
C LYS A 221 9.09 -24.66 2.34
N TRP A 222 9.77 -24.69 3.49
CA TRP A 222 9.19 -25.19 4.73
C TRP A 222 8.08 -24.26 5.22
N ILE A 223 8.31 -22.94 5.32
CA ILE A 223 7.29 -21.97 5.76
C ILE A 223 6.08 -22.00 4.83
N THR A 224 6.24 -21.96 3.51
CA THR A 224 5.12 -22.04 2.56
C THR A 224 4.41 -23.37 2.66
N ARG A 225 5.13 -24.48 2.89
CA ARG A 225 4.49 -25.79 3.08
C ARG A 225 3.67 -25.84 4.37
N GLU A 226 4.21 -25.34 5.48
CA GLU A 226 3.48 -25.29 6.75
C GLU A 226 2.36 -24.25 6.72
N TRP A 227 2.53 -23.15 5.98
CA TRP A 227 1.50 -22.13 5.81
C TRP A 227 0.40 -22.58 4.86
N ASP A 228 0.75 -23.20 3.73
CA ASP A 228 -0.20 -23.88 2.86
C ASP A 228 -0.84 -25.02 3.64
N ALA A 229 -0.12 -25.71 4.53
CA ALA A 229 -0.77 -26.62 5.45
C ALA A 229 -1.77 -25.85 6.32
N LEU A 230 -1.39 -24.86 7.10
CA LEU A 230 -2.31 -24.13 7.99
C LEU A 230 -3.50 -23.45 7.29
N THR A 231 -3.31 -22.95 6.07
CA THR A 231 -4.33 -22.21 5.32
C THR A 231 -5.08 -23.05 4.29
N THR A 232 -4.50 -24.16 3.82
CA THR A 232 -5.07 -25.06 2.79
C THR A 232 -5.23 -26.52 3.24
N THR A 233 -4.93 -26.87 4.51
CA THR A 233 -4.95 -28.25 5.06
C THR A 233 -6.25 -29.01 4.88
N SER A 234 -7.35 -28.37 4.51
CA SER A 234 -8.62 -29.08 4.29
C SER A 234 -8.97 -29.33 2.81
N ALA A 235 -8.25 -28.76 1.83
CA ALA A 235 -8.69 -28.81 0.42
C ALA A 235 -7.66 -29.38 -0.58
N ALA A 236 -6.35 -29.21 -0.35
CA ALA A 236 -5.35 -29.46 -1.40
C ALA A 236 -4.81 -30.91 -1.48
N LYS A 237 -5.06 -31.76 -0.47
CA LYS A 237 -4.86 -33.21 -0.64
C LYS A 237 -6.02 -33.80 -1.45
N TRP A 238 -5.92 -33.68 -2.78
CA TRP A 238 -6.50 -34.61 -3.76
C TRP A 238 -8.02 -34.60 -3.99
N ARG A 239 -8.70 -33.45 -3.97
CA ARG A 239 -10.02 -33.35 -4.62
C ARG A 239 -10.02 -32.26 -5.68
N PRO A 240 -10.53 -32.52 -6.91
CA PRO A 240 -10.75 -31.47 -7.89
C PRO A 240 -11.59 -30.35 -7.26
N PHE A 241 -11.29 -29.07 -7.57
CA PHE A 241 -12.06 -27.95 -7.03
C PHE A 241 -13.56 -28.19 -7.28
N ARG A 242 -14.40 -28.06 -6.25
CA ARG A 242 -15.85 -28.35 -6.39
C ARG A 242 -16.54 -27.43 -7.40
N SER A 243 -16.00 -26.23 -7.60
CA SER A 243 -16.51 -25.22 -8.53
C SER A 243 -15.38 -24.31 -9.04
N ALA A 244 -15.63 -23.61 -10.16
CA ALA A 244 -14.74 -22.57 -10.66
C ALA A 244 -14.55 -21.43 -9.63
N ALA A 245 -15.59 -21.13 -8.84
CA ALA A 245 -15.50 -20.16 -7.74
C ALA A 245 -14.44 -20.54 -6.72
N HIS A 246 -14.40 -21.82 -6.34
CA HIS A 246 -13.46 -22.29 -5.35
C HIS A 246 -12.02 -22.28 -5.88
N ALA A 247 -11.86 -22.62 -7.17
CA ALA A 247 -10.58 -22.50 -7.86
C ALA A 247 -10.12 -21.03 -7.88
N GLN A 248 -10.99 -20.10 -8.31
CA GLN A 248 -10.68 -18.68 -8.37
C GLN A 248 -10.34 -18.10 -6.98
N PHE A 249 -11.10 -18.47 -5.94
CA PHE A 249 -10.79 -18.11 -4.57
C PHE A 249 -9.41 -18.63 -4.16
N TRP A 250 -9.08 -19.89 -4.44
CA TRP A 250 -7.76 -20.44 -4.13
C TRP A 250 -6.64 -19.68 -4.84
N PHE A 251 -6.85 -19.32 -6.12
CA PHE A 251 -5.92 -18.51 -6.88
C PHE A 251 -5.74 -17.12 -6.25
N ASP A 252 -6.83 -16.37 -6.06
CA ASP A 252 -6.77 -15.03 -5.46
C ASP A 252 -6.23 -15.07 -4.02
N TRP A 253 -6.54 -16.11 -3.24
CA TRP A 253 -6.01 -16.32 -1.90
C TRP A 253 -4.49 -16.50 -1.90
N THR A 254 -4.00 -17.45 -2.70
CA THR A 254 -2.58 -17.81 -2.74
C THR A 254 -1.72 -16.65 -3.23
N TRP A 255 -2.23 -15.88 -4.19
CA TRP A 255 -1.48 -14.80 -4.83
C TRP A 255 -1.64 -13.45 -4.13
N LYS A 256 -2.84 -13.10 -3.70
CA LYS A 256 -3.20 -11.76 -3.22
C LYS A 256 -3.57 -11.76 -1.75
N GLY A 257 -4.27 -12.80 -1.30
CA GLY A 257 -4.76 -12.94 0.07
C GLY A 257 -3.66 -13.03 1.14
N LEU A 258 -2.42 -13.29 0.75
CA LEU A 258 -1.28 -13.33 1.68
C LEU A 258 -0.56 -12.00 1.85
N ALA A 259 -0.84 -11.00 1.01
CA ALA A 259 -0.10 -9.74 1.03
C ALA A 259 -0.16 -9.04 2.40
N LEU A 260 -1.36 -8.87 2.98
CA LEU A 260 -1.51 -8.16 4.24
C LEU A 260 -0.94 -8.92 5.45
N PRO A 261 -1.23 -10.23 5.66
CA PRO A 261 -0.60 -11.02 6.73
C PRO A 261 0.93 -10.94 6.73
N LEU A 262 1.55 -11.01 5.55
CA LEU A 262 3.00 -10.93 5.44
C LEU A 262 3.54 -9.57 5.82
N VAL A 263 2.89 -8.48 5.39
CA VAL A 263 3.34 -7.14 5.75
C VAL A 263 3.28 -6.97 7.27
N VAL A 264 2.28 -7.54 7.94
CA VAL A 264 2.19 -7.55 9.41
C VAL A 264 3.34 -8.32 10.04
N VAL A 265 3.59 -9.57 9.61
CA VAL A 265 4.72 -10.39 10.11
C VAL A 265 6.05 -9.67 9.87
N PHE A 266 6.22 -9.11 8.68
CA PHE A 266 7.43 -8.41 8.29
C PHE A 266 7.64 -7.13 9.10
N GLY A 267 6.56 -6.38 9.36
CA GLY A 267 6.56 -5.24 10.26
C GLY A 267 6.98 -5.61 11.68
N TYR A 268 6.50 -6.74 12.20
CA TYR A 268 6.96 -7.26 13.49
C TYR A 268 8.44 -7.64 13.48
N LEU A 269 8.92 -8.34 12.45
CA LEU A 269 10.32 -8.72 12.36
C LEU A 269 11.24 -7.49 12.38
N ILE A 270 10.90 -6.44 11.62
CA ILE A 270 11.66 -5.19 11.64
C ILE A 270 11.55 -4.50 13.00
N GLY A 271 10.34 -4.40 13.55
CA GLY A 271 10.11 -3.74 14.84
C GLY A 271 10.90 -4.42 15.97
N ILE A 272 10.83 -5.75 16.05
CA ILE A 272 11.55 -6.55 17.04
C ILE A 272 13.06 -6.45 16.83
N MET A 273 13.55 -6.63 15.60
CA MET A 273 14.98 -6.54 15.30
C MET A 273 15.52 -5.14 15.63
N GLY A 274 14.78 -4.10 15.28
CA GLY A 274 15.14 -2.73 15.60
C GLY A 274 15.18 -2.45 17.10
N TRP A 275 14.17 -2.94 17.84
CA TRP A 275 14.15 -2.87 19.29
C TRP A 275 15.33 -3.62 19.93
N LEU A 276 15.63 -4.84 19.46
CA LEU A 276 16.77 -5.63 19.94
C LEU A 276 18.12 -4.95 19.64
N LEU A 277 18.28 -4.37 18.45
CA LEU A 277 19.50 -3.66 18.07
C LEU A 277 19.71 -2.39 18.91
N ASN A 278 18.64 -1.63 19.18
CA ASN A 278 18.73 -0.46 20.07
C ASN A 278 19.20 -0.86 21.48
N ASN A 279 18.61 -1.93 22.02
CA ASN A 279 18.97 -2.45 23.34
C ASN A 279 20.44 -2.94 23.35
N ALA A 280 20.85 -3.65 22.30
CA ALA A 280 22.22 -4.15 22.18
C ALA A 280 23.27 -3.04 22.01
N ALA A 281 22.91 -1.94 21.34
CA ALA A 281 23.79 -0.79 21.13
C ALA A 281 23.99 0.06 22.39
N GLY A 282 23.36 -0.27 23.52
CA GLY A 282 23.47 0.48 24.77
C GLY A 282 22.92 1.91 24.68
N HIS A 283 22.17 2.24 23.62
CA HIS A 283 21.58 3.57 23.39
C HIS A 283 20.34 3.85 24.25
N GLY A 284 20.16 3.08 25.33
CA GLY A 284 19.11 3.24 26.30
C GLY A 284 18.78 1.91 26.94
N THR A 285 19.25 1.69 28.17
CA THR A 285 18.64 0.72 29.10
C THR A 285 17.17 1.04 29.37
N ASP A 286 16.71 2.21 28.90
CA ASP A 286 15.43 2.80 29.23
C ASP A 286 14.50 2.93 28.01
N VAL A 287 14.82 2.38 26.83
CA VAL A 287 13.85 2.34 25.72
C VAL A 287 12.67 1.48 26.19
N PRO A 288 11.57 2.08 26.67
CA PRO A 288 10.62 1.36 27.45
C PRO A 288 9.84 0.45 26.50
N LEU A 289 9.44 -0.73 26.98
CA LEU A 289 8.48 -1.60 26.30
C LEU A 289 7.21 -0.83 25.85
N GLU A 290 6.95 0.30 26.51
CA GLU A 290 5.96 1.30 26.12
C GLU A 290 6.13 1.85 24.70
N GLU A 291 7.32 2.22 24.26
CA GLU A 291 7.54 2.71 22.88
C GLU A 291 7.26 1.62 21.86
N PHE A 292 7.68 0.37 22.15
CA PHE A 292 7.37 -0.77 21.31
C PHE A 292 5.86 -1.02 21.25
N CYS A 293 5.16 -0.98 22.39
CA CYS A 293 3.70 -1.10 22.44
C CYS A 293 2.99 0.03 21.69
N ARG A 294 3.45 1.29 21.82
CA ARG A 294 2.95 2.43 21.04
C ARG A 294 3.18 2.21 19.55
N GLY A 295 4.31 1.64 19.16
CA GLY A 295 4.61 1.22 17.80
C GLY A 295 3.63 0.16 17.28
N ILE A 296 3.28 -0.85 18.10
CA ILE A 296 2.27 -1.86 17.74
C ILE A 296 0.89 -1.22 17.55
N LEU A 297 0.48 -0.32 18.46
CA LEU A 297 -0.78 0.43 18.33
C LEU A 297 -0.75 1.34 17.09
N ALA A 298 0.32 2.07 16.82
CA ALA A 298 0.43 2.83 15.58
C ALA A 298 0.31 1.92 14.35
N GLY A 299 0.93 0.73 14.41
CA GLY A 299 0.80 -0.33 13.40
C GLY A 299 -0.65 -0.74 13.12
N GLY A 300 -1.50 -0.83 14.15
CA GLY A 300 -2.92 -1.13 14.01
C GLY A 300 -3.69 -0.08 13.19
N GLY A 301 -3.35 1.20 13.36
CA GLY A 301 -3.88 2.27 12.51
C GLY A 301 -3.34 2.19 11.08
N MET A 302 -2.05 1.89 10.93
CA MET A 302 -1.38 1.76 9.62
C MET A 302 -1.89 0.56 8.80
N LEU A 303 -2.50 -0.45 9.42
CA LEU A 303 -3.11 -1.58 8.70
C LEU A 303 -4.07 -1.12 7.62
N THR A 304 -4.83 -0.04 7.86
CA THR A 304 -5.78 0.50 6.88
C THR A 304 -5.07 0.97 5.61
N LEU A 305 -3.95 1.68 5.77
CA LEU A 305 -3.15 2.19 4.65
C LEU A 305 -2.49 1.04 3.88
N VAL A 306 -1.89 0.09 4.60
CA VAL A 306 -1.29 -1.11 4.01
C VAL A 306 -2.32 -1.93 3.25
N ALA A 307 -3.51 -2.12 3.83
CA ALA A 307 -4.60 -2.86 3.20
C ALA A 307 -5.13 -2.14 1.95
N GLY A 308 -5.22 -0.81 1.97
CA GLY A 308 -5.53 -0.01 0.77
C GLY A 308 -4.50 -0.19 -0.34
N ALA A 309 -3.21 -0.14 0.00
CA ALA A 309 -2.12 -0.40 -0.96
C ALA A 309 -2.17 -1.85 -1.48
N ALA A 310 -2.40 -2.83 -0.62
CA ALA A 310 -2.57 -4.22 -0.99
C ALA A 310 -3.79 -4.42 -1.90
N GLY A 311 -4.90 -3.71 -1.66
CA GLY A 311 -6.08 -3.71 -2.52
C GLY A 311 -5.79 -3.16 -3.93
N ILE A 312 -5.03 -2.07 -4.02
CA ILE A 312 -4.54 -1.53 -5.30
C ILE A 312 -3.66 -2.58 -6.00
N LEU A 313 -2.65 -3.11 -5.33
CA LEU A 313 -1.74 -4.10 -5.91
C LEU A 313 -2.46 -5.37 -6.36
N SER A 314 -3.41 -5.85 -5.56
CA SER A 314 -4.25 -7.03 -5.85
C SER A 314 -5.11 -6.88 -7.10
N SER A 315 -5.35 -5.64 -7.51
CA SER A 315 -6.22 -5.30 -8.62
C SER A 315 -5.50 -5.01 -9.93
N ILE A 316 -4.18 -4.78 -9.87
CA ILE A 316 -3.35 -4.69 -11.06
C ILE A 316 -3.29 -6.11 -11.63
N PRO A 317 -3.82 -6.36 -12.84
CA PRO A 317 -3.71 -7.68 -13.45
C PRO A 317 -2.23 -8.02 -13.59
N CYS A 318 -1.84 -9.22 -13.12
CA CYS A 318 -0.44 -9.67 -13.16
C CYS A 318 0.12 -9.68 -14.59
N ASP A 319 -0.76 -9.77 -15.60
CA ASP A 319 -0.43 -9.53 -17.00
C ASP A 319 -0.77 -8.08 -17.38
N GLY A 320 0.19 -7.18 -17.15
CA GLY A 320 0.09 -5.75 -17.46
C GLY A 320 -0.04 -5.40 -18.95
N THR A 321 -0.61 -6.28 -19.79
CA THR A 321 -0.66 -6.12 -21.25
C THR A 321 -2.02 -6.21 -21.90
N SER A 322 -3.07 -6.65 -21.23
CA SER A 322 -4.33 -6.91 -21.96
C SER A 322 -5.39 -5.83 -21.85
N GLY A 323 -5.00 -4.58 -22.12
CA GLY A 323 -5.97 -3.51 -22.42
C GLY A 323 -6.67 -3.68 -23.79
N LYS A 324 -6.25 -4.66 -24.60
CA LYS A 324 -6.88 -5.02 -25.89
C LYS A 324 -7.06 -6.53 -26.14
N LYS A 325 -6.50 -7.41 -25.30
CA LYS A 325 -6.73 -8.87 -25.36
C LYS A 325 -7.12 -9.44 -24.00
N GLN A 326 -7.98 -8.75 -23.26
CA GLN A 326 -8.61 -9.30 -22.03
C GLN A 326 -9.43 -10.58 -22.30
N HIS A 327 -9.52 -11.01 -23.57
CA HIS A 327 -9.95 -12.32 -24.02
C HIS A 327 -8.91 -13.44 -23.89
N GLU A 328 -7.69 -13.16 -23.42
CA GLU A 328 -6.82 -14.23 -22.93
C GLU A 328 -7.48 -14.81 -21.68
N THR A 329 -8.37 -15.77 -21.95
CA THR A 329 -9.07 -16.56 -20.96
C THR A 329 -8.03 -17.19 -20.03
N MET A 330 -8.45 -17.58 -18.83
CA MET A 330 -7.64 -18.37 -17.90
C MET A 330 -6.96 -19.59 -18.55
N ARG A 331 -7.44 -20.01 -19.74
CA ARG A 331 -6.85 -20.97 -20.68
C ARG A 331 -5.45 -20.61 -21.19
N ASP A 332 -5.13 -19.34 -21.43
CA ASP A 332 -3.83 -18.93 -21.97
C ASP A 332 -2.76 -18.82 -20.87
N LEU A 333 -3.18 -18.50 -19.64
CA LEU A 333 -2.36 -18.60 -18.43
C LEU A 333 -1.91 -20.05 -18.12
N ILE A 334 -2.66 -21.06 -18.59
CA ILE A 334 -2.34 -22.50 -18.39
C ILE A 334 -1.19 -22.98 -19.28
N GLY A 335 -0.84 -22.24 -20.34
CA GLY A 335 0.34 -22.53 -21.17
C GLY A 335 1.68 -22.37 -20.43
N HIS A 336 1.67 -21.81 -19.21
CA HIS A 336 2.83 -21.75 -18.33
C HIS A 336 2.71 -22.81 -17.23
N ASP A 337 3.65 -23.76 -17.23
CA ASP A 337 3.76 -24.97 -16.39
C ASP A 337 3.65 -24.77 -14.86
N ASN A 338 3.46 -23.54 -14.38
CA ASN A 338 3.38 -23.20 -12.97
C ASN A 338 1.95 -23.23 -12.39
N LEU A 339 0.89 -23.37 -13.21
CA LEU A 339 -0.49 -23.57 -12.73
C LEU A 339 -0.84 -25.06 -12.50
N ARG A 340 0.13 -25.88 -12.08
CA ARG A 340 -0.04 -27.32 -11.76
C ARG A 340 -1.19 -27.64 -10.79
N GLY A 341 -1.75 -26.66 -10.08
CA GLY A 341 -2.90 -26.83 -9.17
C GLY A 341 -4.29 -26.63 -9.79
N MET A 342 -4.43 -25.83 -10.85
CA MET A 342 -5.71 -25.58 -11.52
C MET A 342 -5.83 -26.49 -12.74
N GLY A 343 -6.51 -27.63 -12.59
CA GLY A 343 -6.75 -28.53 -13.71
C GLY A 343 -7.37 -27.80 -14.90
N HIS A 344 -6.90 -28.11 -16.11
CA HIS A 344 -7.25 -27.45 -17.39
C HIS A 344 -8.77 -27.30 -17.65
N PHE A 345 -9.61 -28.12 -17.00
CA PHE A 345 -11.07 -28.13 -17.15
C PHE A 345 -11.82 -27.15 -16.23
N GLN A 346 -11.23 -26.73 -15.11
CA GLN A 346 -11.94 -25.93 -14.10
C GLN A 346 -11.84 -24.43 -14.37
N SER A 347 -10.75 -24.02 -15.00
CA SER A 347 -10.51 -22.67 -15.51
C SER A 347 -11.39 -22.31 -16.73
N THR A 348 -11.91 -23.30 -17.45
CA THR A 348 -12.74 -23.10 -18.65
C THR A 348 -14.24 -23.07 -18.36
N ARG A 349 -14.67 -23.33 -17.11
CA ARG A 349 -16.09 -23.30 -16.78
C ARG A 349 -16.61 -21.85 -16.76
N PRO A 350 -17.83 -21.59 -17.29
CA PRO A 350 -18.41 -20.26 -17.25
C PRO A 350 -18.55 -19.78 -15.81
N PHE A 351 -18.21 -18.52 -15.59
CA PHE A 351 -18.10 -17.97 -14.25
C PHE A 351 -18.82 -16.63 -14.14
N THR A 352 -19.84 -16.58 -13.29
CA THR A 352 -20.68 -15.38 -13.15
C THR A 352 -19.90 -14.24 -12.49
N ASN A 353 -20.29 -12.99 -12.80
CA ASN A 353 -19.66 -11.82 -12.18
C ASN A 353 -19.87 -11.81 -10.65
N ALA A 354 -21.00 -12.36 -10.18
CA ALA A 354 -21.32 -12.48 -8.76
C ALA A 354 -20.40 -13.50 -8.05
N ASP A 355 -20.18 -14.67 -8.65
CA ASP A 355 -19.27 -15.66 -8.07
C ASP A 355 -17.82 -15.14 -8.07
N PHE A 356 -17.44 -14.37 -9.08
CA PHE A 356 -16.12 -13.76 -9.13
C PHE A 356 -15.95 -12.70 -8.05
N ALA A 357 -16.91 -11.78 -7.92
CA ALA A 357 -16.91 -10.82 -6.84
C ALA A 357 -16.86 -11.49 -5.46
N LYS A 358 -17.65 -12.55 -5.26
CA LYS A 358 -17.64 -13.32 -4.01
C LYS A 358 -16.27 -13.92 -3.71
N SER A 359 -15.61 -14.49 -4.71
CA SER A 359 -14.28 -15.10 -4.54
C SER A 359 -13.23 -14.06 -4.14
N ILE A 360 -13.25 -12.88 -4.78
CA ILE A 360 -12.35 -11.77 -4.44
C ILE A 360 -12.63 -11.24 -3.03
N LEU A 361 -13.90 -10.99 -2.69
CA LEU A 361 -14.27 -10.48 -1.38
C LEU A 361 -13.93 -11.48 -0.27
N LEU A 362 -14.14 -12.78 -0.49
CA LEU A 362 -13.72 -13.82 0.47
C LEU A 362 -12.21 -13.83 0.66
N ALA A 363 -11.42 -13.73 -0.41
CA ALA A 363 -9.96 -13.67 -0.31
C ALA A 363 -9.51 -12.43 0.48
N ALA A 364 -10.14 -11.28 0.24
CA ALA A 364 -9.89 -10.05 1.01
C ALA A 364 -10.28 -10.23 2.50
N THR A 365 -11.46 -10.78 2.79
CA THR A 365 -11.91 -11.06 4.16
C THR A 365 -10.91 -11.95 4.90
N SER A 366 -10.50 -13.07 4.29
CA SER A 366 -9.51 -13.96 4.89
C SER A 366 -8.17 -13.27 5.11
N SER A 367 -7.73 -12.42 4.17
CA SER A 367 -6.46 -11.69 4.25
C SER A 367 -6.46 -10.73 5.44
N ILE A 368 -7.56 -9.99 5.60
CA ILE A 368 -7.77 -9.02 6.68
C ILE A 368 -7.90 -9.72 8.01
N LEU A 369 -8.69 -10.78 8.11
CA LEU A 369 -8.86 -11.52 9.37
C LEU A 369 -7.54 -12.11 9.85
N ILE A 370 -6.75 -12.73 8.96
CA ILE A 370 -5.45 -13.29 9.35
C ILE A 370 -4.46 -12.17 9.70
N GLY A 371 -4.36 -11.11 8.88
CA GLY A 371 -3.46 -9.99 9.16
C GLY A 371 -3.80 -9.28 10.47
N TRP A 372 -5.08 -9.04 10.72
CA TRP A 372 -5.57 -8.45 11.97
C TRP A 372 -5.34 -9.37 13.17
N ALA A 373 -5.60 -10.69 13.04
CA ALA A 373 -5.36 -11.65 14.11
C ALA A 373 -3.87 -11.74 14.47
N LEU A 374 -2.97 -11.71 13.48
CA LEU A 374 -1.52 -11.67 13.72
C LEU A 374 -1.10 -10.39 14.44
N TRP A 375 -1.64 -9.24 14.04
CA TRP A 375 -1.40 -7.97 14.72
C TRP A 375 -1.93 -7.98 16.17
N PHE A 376 -3.17 -8.43 16.36
CA PHE A 376 -3.77 -8.50 17.67
C PHE A 376 -3.02 -9.47 18.59
N ALA A 377 -2.58 -10.62 18.07
CA ALA A 377 -1.74 -11.56 18.81
C ALA A 377 -0.41 -10.92 19.24
N GLY A 378 0.25 -10.16 18.36
CA GLY A 378 1.47 -9.44 18.71
C GLY A 378 1.26 -8.39 19.82
N LEU A 379 0.12 -7.68 19.79
CA LEU A 379 -0.27 -6.78 20.89
C LEU A 379 -0.47 -7.56 22.19
N VAL A 380 -1.24 -8.65 22.19
CA VAL A 380 -1.48 -9.47 23.39
C VAL A 380 -0.17 -10.03 23.95
N ILE A 381 0.73 -10.53 23.10
CA ILE A 381 2.05 -11.01 23.52
C ILE A 381 2.86 -9.90 24.19
N CYS A 382 2.86 -8.70 23.62
CA CYS A 382 3.53 -7.53 24.21
C CYS A 382 2.97 -7.19 25.61
N LEU A 383 1.65 -7.26 25.80
CA LEU A 383 1.00 -7.04 27.09
C LEU A 383 1.36 -8.15 28.10
N LEU A 384 1.38 -9.41 27.67
CA LEU A 384 1.78 -10.53 28.53
C LEU A 384 3.24 -10.41 28.98
N ILE A 385 4.14 -9.97 28.09
CA ILE A 385 5.54 -9.68 28.43
C ILE A 385 5.60 -8.53 29.44
N ALA A 386 4.84 -7.45 29.25
CA ALA A 386 4.82 -6.32 30.18
C ALA A 386 4.37 -6.74 31.60
N VAL A 387 3.34 -7.59 31.66
CA VAL A 387 2.85 -8.15 32.93
C VAL A 387 3.90 -9.06 33.57
N SER A 388 4.58 -9.90 32.80
CA SER A 388 5.57 -10.84 33.34
C SER A 388 6.82 -10.18 33.90
N ILE A 389 7.23 -9.03 33.34
CA ILE A 389 8.35 -8.22 33.86
C ILE A 389 7.91 -7.21 34.94
N HIS A 390 6.65 -7.27 35.40
CA HIS A 390 6.06 -6.34 36.37
C HIS A 390 6.17 -4.85 35.98
N GLN A 391 6.28 -4.54 34.68
CA GLN A 391 6.28 -3.17 34.19
C GLN A 391 4.84 -2.68 34.07
N LYS A 392 4.50 -1.59 34.77
CA LYS A 392 3.19 -0.94 34.64
C LYS A 392 3.07 -0.29 33.27
N LEU A 393 2.55 -1.03 32.30
CA LEU A 393 2.29 -0.53 30.96
C LEU A 393 0.91 0.11 30.92
N THR A 394 0.86 1.44 30.81
CA THR A 394 -0.40 2.14 30.51
C THR A 394 -0.69 2.00 29.02
N VAL A 395 -1.56 1.06 28.66
CA VAL A 395 -2.08 0.95 27.29
C VAL A 395 -3.03 2.11 27.06
N ILE A 396 -2.49 3.23 26.60
CA ILE A 396 -3.27 4.39 26.21
C ILE A 396 -3.76 4.12 24.79
N LEU A 397 -4.97 3.56 24.68
CA LEU A 397 -5.71 3.61 23.42
C LEU A 397 -5.89 5.08 23.04
N PRO A 398 -5.83 5.44 21.75
CA PRO A 398 -6.08 6.82 21.34
C PRO A 398 -7.41 7.31 21.92
N SER A 399 -7.37 8.38 22.70
CA SER A 399 -8.52 8.92 23.45
C SER A 399 -9.71 9.18 22.54
N ASP A 400 -9.43 9.59 21.31
CA ASP A 400 -10.43 9.99 20.32
C ASP A 400 -11.27 8.79 19.83
N PHE A 401 -10.71 7.58 19.86
CA PHE A 401 -11.38 6.37 19.41
C PHE A 401 -11.85 5.49 20.57
N GLY A 402 -11.16 5.50 21.72
CA GLY A 402 -11.52 4.67 22.87
C GLY A 402 -11.69 3.19 22.50
N ALA A 403 -12.82 2.60 22.90
CA ALA A 403 -13.14 1.20 22.58
C ALA A 403 -13.36 0.94 21.08
N TRP A 404 -13.68 1.96 20.27
CA TRP A 404 -13.85 1.83 18.82
C TRP A 404 -12.54 1.60 18.07
N TYR A 405 -11.41 1.88 18.70
CA TYR A 405 -10.10 1.67 18.10
C TYR A 405 -9.94 0.24 17.55
N LEU A 406 -10.29 -0.79 18.35
CA LEU A 406 -10.16 -2.18 17.93
C LEU A 406 -11.07 -2.55 16.73
N PRO A 407 -12.40 -2.29 16.74
CA PRO A 407 -13.24 -2.47 15.57
C PRO A 407 -12.74 -1.70 14.34
N LEU A 408 -12.25 -0.47 14.51
CA LEU A 408 -11.71 0.35 13.41
C LEU A 408 -10.45 -0.26 12.81
N THR A 409 -9.56 -0.86 13.62
CA THR A 409 -8.39 -1.58 13.09
C THR A 409 -8.74 -2.83 12.28
N LEU A 410 -9.96 -3.36 12.37
CA LEU A 410 -10.45 -4.48 11.56
C LEU A 410 -11.25 -4.01 10.35
N LEU A 411 -12.23 -3.12 10.57
CA LEU A 411 -13.14 -2.63 9.54
C LEU A 411 -12.49 -1.58 8.62
N GLY A 412 -11.52 -0.81 9.12
CA GLY A 412 -10.73 0.13 8.33
C GLY A 412 -9.97 -0.58 7.19
N PRO A 413 -9.13 -1.60 7.48
CA PRO A 413 -8.49 -2.41 6.45
C PRO A 413 -9.47 -3.05 5.46
N TRP A 414 -10.65 -3.48 5.92
CA TRP A 414 -11.72 -3.96 5.05
C TRP A 414 -12.18 -2.90 4.06
N ILE A 415 -12.56 -1.71 4.53
CA ILE A 415 -12.97 -0.60 3.68
C ILE A 415 -11.86 -0.28 2.68
N ALA A 416 -10.63 -0.10 3.14
CA ALA A 416 -9.52 0.31 2.29
C ALA A 416 -9.19 -0.73 1.21
N MET A 417 -9.00 -2.00 1.59
CA MET A 417 -8.62 -3.06 0.65
C MET A 417 -9.70 -3.31 -0.40
N THR A 418 -10.96 -3.43 0.02
CA THR A 418 -12.05 -3.83 -0.88
C THR A 418 -12.50 -2.71 -1.81
N ASN A 419 -12.55 -1.46 -1.34
CA ASN A 419 -12.86 -0.31 -2.20
C ASN A 419 -11.70 -0.03 -3.17
N SER A 420 -10.44 -0.09 -2.72
CA SER A 420 -9.29 0.03 -3.62
C SER A 420 -9.24 -1.10 -4.65
N ALA A 421 -9.51 -2.34 -4.25
CA ALA A 421 -9.59 -3.47 -5.18
C ALA A 421 -10.71 -3.25 -6.21
N THR A 422 -11.85 -2.71 -5.81
CA THR A 422 -12.97 -2.39 -6.71
C THR A 422 -12.59 -1.33 -7.75
N ILE A 423 -11.93 -0.24 -7.32
CA ILE A 423 -11.39 0.79 -8.22
C ILE A 423 -10.45 0.16 -9.25
N GLY A 424 -9.60 -0.73 -8.78
CA GLY A 424 -8.75 -1.58 -9.57
C GLY A 424 -9.45 -2.41 -10.64
N LEU A 425 -10.42 -3.22 -10.20
CA LEU A 425 -11.22 -4.12 -11.03
C LEU A 425 -12.03 -3.39 -12.10
N SER A 426 -12.31 -2.10 -11.92
CA SER A 426 -12.99 -1.27 -12.93
C SER A 426 -12.19 -1.05 -14.22
N GLY A 427 -10.90 -1.42 -14.24
CA GLY A 427 -9.99 -1.16 -15.36
C GLY A 427 -9.60 0.32 -15.50
N ARG A 428 -10.00 1.17 -14.54
CA ARG A 428 -9.71 2.61 -14.50
C ARG A 428 -8.83 3.01 -13.32
N ALA A 429 -8.19 2.04 -12.67
CA ALA A 429 -7.28 2.23 -11.55
C ALA A 429 -6.27 3.36 -11.81
N ALA A 430 -5.65 3.34 -12.99
CA ALA A 430 -4.67 4.35 -13.41
C ALA A 430 -5.24 5.78 -13.39
N LYS A 431 -6.54 6.00 -13.63
CA LYS A 431 -7.16 7.33 -13.58
C LYS A 431 -7.76 7.68 -12.22
N LEU A 432 -8.43 6.71 -11.60
CA LEU A 432 -9.20 6.92 -10.38
C LEU A 432 -8.32 6.97 -9.13
N ILE A 433 -7.25 6.16 -9.06
CA ILE A 433 -6.34 6.18 -7.91
C ILE A 433 -5.65 7.53 -7.78
N PRO A 434 -5.01 8.09 -8.84
CA PRO A 434 -4.40 9.41 -8.74
C PRO A 434 -5.43 10.48 -8.39
N ALA A 435 -6.62 10.46 -9.02
CA ALA A 435 -7.69 11.41 -8.69
C ALA A 435 -8.11 11.34 -7.21
N GLY A 436 -8.26 10.13 -6.66
CA GLY A 436 -8.56 9.94 -5.24
C GLY A 436 -7.45 10.46 -4.33
N VAL A 437 -6.20 10.13 -4.63
CA VAL A 437 -5.03 10.61 -3.87
C VAL A 437 -4.92 12.15 -3.95
N MET A 438 -5.09 12.74 -5.13
CA MET A 438 -5.14 14.20 -5.35
C MET A 438 -6.26 14.85 -4.53
N SER A 439 -7.41 14.20 -4.39
CA SER A 439 -8.55 14.73 -3.66
C SER A 439 -8.28 14.72 -2.16
N VAL A 440 -7.68 13.64 -1.63
CA VAL A 440 -7.27 13.54 -0.22
C VAL A 440 -6.19 14.56 0.10
N ILE A 441 -5.15 14.66 -0.73
CA ILE A 441 -4.06 15.62 -0.51
C ILE A 441 -4.58 17.05 -0.57
N SER A 442 -5.40 17.39 -1.59
CA SER A 442 -6.06 18.70 -1.68
C SER A 442 -6.92 19.00 -0.45
N TYR A 443 -7.65 18.01 0.07
CA TYR A 443 -8.46 18.17 1.28
C TYR A 443 -7.58 18.41 2.52
N CYS A 444 -6.51 17.63 2.71
CA CYS A 444 -5.55 17.83 3.81
C CYS A 444 -4.89 19.21 3.75
N ILE A 445 -4.51 19.67 2.55
CA ILE A 445 -4.02 21.02 2.32
C ILE A 445 -5.06 22.04 2.79
N VAL A 446 -6.29 21.97 2.29
CA VAL A 446 -7.35 22.94 2.63
C VAL A 446 -7.62 22.96 4.13
N LEU A 447 -7.71 21.78 4.77
CA LEU A 447 -7.86 21.67 6.22
C LEU A 447 -6.72 22.37 6.95
N PHE A 448 -5.49 22.14 6.51
CA PHE A 448 -4.32 22.77 7.09
C PHE A 448 -4.34 24.30 6.90
N LEU A 449 -4.62 24.80 5.69
CA LEU A 449 -4.69 26.24 5.42
C LEU A 449 -5.77 26.91 6.26
N ILE A 450 -6.91 26.26 6.46
CA ILE A 450 -8.00 26.79 7.28
C ILE A 450 -7.62 26.82 8.75
N LYS A 451 -6.93 25.77 9.25
CA LYS A 451 -6.46 25.70 10.63
C LYS A 451 -5.52 26.85 10.99
N GLU A 452 -4.67 27.24 10.05
CA GLU A 452 -3.62 28.22 10.28
C GLU A 452 -4.07 29.67 10.03
N PHE A 453 -4.85 29.92 8.97
CA PHE A 453 -5.19 31.30 8.55
C PHE A 453 -6.56 31.77 9.04
N ILE A 454 -7.37 30.87 9.55
CA ILE A 454 -8.75 31.18 9.96
C ILE A 454 -8.92 30.82 11.43
N SER A 455 -9.83 31.51 12.12
CA SER A 455 -10.11 31.24 13.53
C SER A 455 -10.45 29.76 13.75
N ARG A 456 -10.05 29.23 14.91
CA ARG A 456 -10.29 27.84 15.31
C ARG A 456 -11.76 27.42 15.17
N GLU A 457 -12.68 28.34 15.44
CA GLU A 457 -14.12 28.11 15.25
C GLU A 457 -14.51 27.84 13.80
N VAL A 458 -13.93 28.56 12.83
CA VAL A 458 -14.19 28.32 11.40
C VAL A 458 -13.54 27.03 10.95
N HIS A 459 -12.34 26.71 11.44
CA HIS A 459 -11.71 25.41 11.19
C HIS A 459 -12.60 24.27 11.64
N ASP A 460 -13.06 24.29 12.89
CA ASP A 460 -13.87 23.22 13.45
C ASP A 460 -15.21 23.11 12.69
N ARG A 461 -15.85 24.23 12.34
CA ARG A 461 -17.06 24.25 11.49
C ARG A 461 -16.82 23.75 10.07
N PHE A 462 -15.66 24.04 9.47
CA PHE A 462 -15.32 23.59 8.13
C PHE A 462 -15.03 22.09 8.11
N VAL A 463 -14.24 21.59 9.05
CA VAL A 463 -14.02 20.14 9.25
C VAL A 463 -15.35 19.45 9.43
N GLU A 464 -16.19 19.96 10.32
CA GLU A 464 -17.51 19.41 10.58
C GLU A 464 -18.39 19.39 9.32
N SER A 465 -18.50 20.52 8.62
CA SER A 465 -19.30 20.64 7.39
C SER A 465 -18.80 19.74 6.25
N SER A 466 -17.48 19.62 6.10
CA SER A 466 -16.87 18.81 5.04
C SER A 466 -17.00 17.31 5.33
N VAL A 467 -16.83 16.89 6.59
CA VAL A 467 -17.10 15.50 7.01
C VAL A 467 -18.58 15.17 6.85
N PHE A 468 -19.47 16.09 7.20
CA PHE A 468 -20.92 15.93 7.01
C PHE A 468 -21.28 15.78 5.52
N ALA A 469 -20.80 16.69 4.66
CA ALA A 469 -21.04 16.65 3.22
C ALA A 469 -20.46 15.37 2.57
N GLY A 470 -19.24 14.99 2.93
CA GLY A 470 -18.60 13.77 2.48
C GLY A 470 -19.37 12.53 2.92
N SER A 471 -19.86 12.51 4.15
CA SER A 471 -20.66 11.42 4.69
C SER A 471 -21.98 11.24 3.93
N ILE A 472 -22.68 12.35 3.64
CA ILE A 472 -23.88 12.33 2.81
C ILE A 472 -23.57 11.81 1.42
N ALA A 473 -22.50 12.28 0.77
CA ALA A 473 -22.13 11.83 -0.57
C ALA A 473 -21.83 10.31 -0.62
N VAL A 474 -21.17 9.78 0.41
CA VAL A 474 -20.91 8.33 0.55
C VAL A 474 -22.23 7.55 0.68
N VAL A 475 -23.14 7.97 1.54
CA VAL A 475 -24.44 7.29 1.72
C VAL A 475 -25.27 7.37 0.44
N LEU A 476 -25.37 8.56 -0.18
CA LEU A 476 -26.13 8.78 -1.41
C LEU A 476 -25.54 8.05 -2.61
N SER A 477 -24.23 7.83 -2.69
CA SER A 477 -23.61 7.05 -3.77
C SER A 477 -23.72 5.53 -3.56
N THR A 478 -23.90 5.08 -2.31
CA THR A 478 -24.08 3.67 -1.98
C THR A 478 -25.44 3.14 -2.44
N LEU A 479 -26.51 3.90 -2.24
CA LEU A 479 -27.87 3.53 -2.65
C LEU A 479 -28.02 3.17 -4.16
N PRO A 480 -27.59 4.01 -5.12
CA PRO A 480 -27.69 3.69 -6.53
C PRO A 480 -26.77 2.53 -6.94
N ALA A 481 -25.63 2.34 -6.26
CA ALA A 481 -24.77 1.18 -6.50
C ALA A 481 -25.50 -0.13 -6.16
N PHE A 482 -26.17 -0.21 -5.00
CA PHE A 482 -26.97 -1.38 -4.62
C PHE A 482 -28.19 -1.57 -5.53
N SER A 483 -28.90 -0.48 -5.85
CA SER A 483 -30.04 -0.51 -6.78
C SER A 483 -29.64 -1.06 -8.15
N LYS A 484 -28.51 -0.58 -8.70
CA LYS A 484 -27.97 -1.05 -9.98
C LYS A 484 -27.48 -2.49 -9.91
N ALA A 485 -26.78 -2.88 -8.85
CA ALA A 485 -26.32 -4.27 -8.67
C ALA A 485 -27.49 -5.26 -8.57
N HIS A 486 -28.56 -4.89 -7.87
CA HIS A 486 -29.79 -5.69 -7.79
C HIS A 486 -30.54 -5.73 -9.13
N GLY A 487 -30.71 -4.58 -9.80
CA GLY A 487 -31.37 -4.49 -11.11
C GLY A 487 -30.66 -5.28 -12.21
N CYS A 488 -29.33 -5.38 -12.15
CA CYS A 488 -28.53 -6.22 -13.06
C CYS A 488 -28.50 -7.71 -12.66
N GLY A 489 -29.17 -8.11 -11.56
CA GLY A 489 -29.19 -9.51 -11.10
C GLY A 489 -27.87 -10.01 -10.49
N TYR A 490 -26.91 -9.11 -10.18
CA TYR A 490 -25.64 -9.49 -9.54
C TYR A 490 -25.79 -9.73 -8.04
N LEU A 491 -26.83 -9.16 -7.43
CA LEU A 491 -27.10 -9.24 -6.00
C LEU A 491 -28.46 -9.89 -5.76
N SER A 492 -28.49 -10.98 -4.99
CA SER A 492 -29.76 -11.58 -4.56
C SER A 492 -30.46 -10.69 -3.53
N ARG A 493 -31.81 -10.76 -3.45
CA ARG A 493 -32.58 -10.08 -2.39
C ARG A 493 -32.11 -10.45 -0.99
N LYS A 494 -31.70 -11.70 -0.77
CA LYS A 494 -31.15 -12.16 0.52
C LYS A 494 -29.83 -11.46 0.86
N SER A 495 -28.93 -11.34 -0.12
CA SER A 495 -27.66 -10.62 0.04
C SER A 495 -27.87 -9.13 0.29
N LEU A 496 -28.85 -8.51 -0.37
CA LEU A 496 -29.24 -7.12 -0.12
C LEU A 496 -29.73 -6.92 1.32
N CYS A 497 -30.67 -7.75 1.78
CA CYS A 497 -31.16 -7.68 3.15
C CYS A 497 -30.06 -7.93 4.18
N ALA A 498 -29.14 -8.87 3.92
CA ALA A 498 -28.01 -9.13 4.79
C ALA A 498 -27.04 -7.93 4.86
N ALA A 499 -26.74 -7.29 3.73
CA ALA A 499 -25.90 -6.09 3.68
C ALA A 499 -26.54 -4.92 4.44
N VAL A 500 -27.84 -4.68 4.25
CA VAL A 500 -28.57 -3.62 4.97
C VAL A 500 -28.62 -3.93 6.47
N GLY A 501 -28.93 -5.17 6.85
CA GLY A 501 -28.94 -5.60 8.25
C GLY A 501 -27.57 -5.44 8.91
N PHE A 502 -26.49 -5.79 8.19
CA PHE A 502 -25.13 -5.61 8.68
C PHE A 502 -24.76 -4.13 8.86
N ALA A 503 -25.10 -3.27 7.89
CA ALA A 503 -24.89 -1.83 8.01
C ALA A 503 -25.65 -1.24 9.22
N ILE A 504 -26.92 -1.60 9.39
CA ILE A 504 -27.72 -1.18 10.56
C ILE A 504 -27.08 -1.68 11.86
N SER A 505 -26.60 -2.93 11.90
CA SER A 505 -25.94 -3.48 13.10
C SER A 505 -24.68 -2.70 13.49
N ILE A 506 -23.89 -2.24 12.50
CA ILE A 506 -22.71 -1.39 12.75
C ILE A 506 -23.14 -0.05 13.33
N VAL A 507 -24.17 0.59 12.76
CA VAL A 507 -24.70 1.87 13.26
C VAL A 507 -25.22 1.73 14.70
N VAL A 508 -26.02 0.71 14.97
CA VAL A 508 -26.57 0.45 16.33
C VAL A 508 -25.43 0.18 17.32
N MET A 509 -24.45 -0.64 16.94
CA MET A 509 -23.30 -0.94 17.81
C MET A 509 -22.45 0.32 18.05
N ALA A 510 -22.27 1.18 17.04
CA ALA A 510 -21.59 2.47 17.17
C ALA A 510 -22.27 3.40 18.16
N ILE A 511 -23.59 3.53 18.06
CA ILE A 511 -24.38 4.33 18.99
C ILE A 511 -24.35 3.73 20.40
N ALA A 512 -24.39 2.39 20.53
CA ALA A 512 -24.41 1.72 21.83
C ALA A 512 -23.06 1.78 22.57
N LEU A 513 -21.94 1.72 21.85
CA LEU A 513 -20.59 1.69 22.44
C LEU A 513 -20.01 3.09 22.74
N GLN A 514 -20.59 4.17 22.18
CA GLN A 514 -20.13 5.55 22.40
C GLN A 514 -21.04 6.32 23.38
N PRO A 515 -20.48 7.00 24.41
CA PRO A 515 -21.26 7.69 25.44
C PRO A 515 -21.64 9.16 25.14
N ARG A 516 -22.87 9.48 25.59
CA ARG A 516 -23.59 10.73 25.94
C ARG A 516 -23.55 12.02 25.10
N GLU A 517 -22.54 12.35 24.30
CA GLU A 517 -22.53 13.63 23.55
C GLU A 517 -21.91 13.53 22.14
N LEU A 518 -22.51 12.73 21.26
CA LEU A 518 -22.11 12.72 19.85
C LEU A 518 -22.67 13.94 19.12
N SER A 519 -21.80 14.67 18.42
CA SER A 519 -22.24 15.72 17.49
C SER A 519 -23.10 15.12 16.38
N MET A 520 -23.99 15.92 15.79
CA MET A 520 -24.83 15.48 14.67
C MET A 520 -24.00 14.90 13.52
N THR A 521 -22.83 15.49 13.27
CA THR A 521 -21.86 15.05 12.26
C THR A 521 -21.30 13.66 12.52
N ALA A 522 -21.10 13.29 13.79
CA ALA A 522 -20.63 11.94 14.14
C ALA A 522 -21.63 10.86 13.72
N TYR A 523 -22.95 11.10 13.85
CA TYR A 523 -23.97 10.15 13.37
C TYR A 523 -23.91 9.94 11.85
N PHE A 524 -23.72 11.01 11.08
CA PHE A 524 -23.54 10.89 9.62
C PHE A 524 -22.26 10.15 9.26
N MET A 525 -21.17 10.41 9.98
CA MET A 525 -19.91 9.69 9.80
C MET A 525 -20.06 8.19 10.10
N ILE A 526 -20.78 7.82 11.16
CA ILE A 526 -21.10 6.42 11.48
C ILE A 526 -21.91 5.77 10.35
N CYS A 527 -22.92 6.45 9.82
CA CYS A 527 -23.71 5.97 8.68
C CYS A 527 -22.86 5.81 7.41
N ALA A 528 -22.00 6.77 7.11
CA ALA A 528 -21.09 6.73 5.97
C ALA A 528 -20.05 5.60 6.11
N PHE A 529 -19.52 5.41 7.32
CA PHE A 529 -18.63 4.30 7.63
C PHE A 529 -19.32 2.96 7.41
N ALA A 530 -20.53 2.76 7.96
CA ALA A 530 -21.32 1.56 7.73
C ALA A 530 -21.63 1.33 6.24
N ALA A 531 -21.94 2.40 5.50
CA ALA A 531 -22.14 2.35 4.05
C ALA A 531 -20.86 1.91 3.31
N LEU A 532 -19.68 2.45 3.65
CA LEU A 532 -18.40 2.06 3.07
C LEU A 532 -18.01 0.60 3.36
N VAL A 533 -18.40 0.07 4.53
CA VAL A 533 -18.19 -1.34 4.88
C VAL A 533 -18.98 -2.25 3.94
N VAL A 534 -20.22 -1.91 3.59
CA VAL A 534 -21.07 -2.77 2.75
C VAL A 534 -21.00 -2.46 1.25
N LEU A 535 -20.55 -1.27 0.87
CA LEU A 535 -20.43 -0.81 -0.52
C LEU A 535 -19.75 -1.82 -1.46
N PRO A 536 -18.63 -2.48 -1.08
CA PRO A 536 -17.95 -3.47 -1.93
C PRO A 536 -18.83 -4.63 -2.39
N ILE A 537 -19.85 -5.00 -1.61
CA ILE A 537 -20.77 -6.09 -1.95
C ILE A 537 -21.54 -5.78 -3.25
N ALA A 538 -21.88 -4.50 -3.46
CA ALA A 538 -22.54 -4.04 -4.68
C ALA A 538 -21.54 -3.61 -5.77
N THR A 539 -20.46 -2.91 -5.40
CA THR A 539 -19.56 -2.28 -6.37
C THR A 539 -18.57 -3.26 -7.01
N THR A 540 -18.13 -4.31 -6.31
CA THR A 540 -17.22 -5.33 -6.87
C THR A 540 -17.80 -6.03 -8.11
N PRO A 541 -19.02 -6.62 -8.09
CA PRO A 541 -19.57 -7.26 -9.28
C PRO A 541 -19.87 -6.25 -10.39
N LEU A 542 -20.26 -5.01 -10.05
CA LEU A 542 -20.45 -3.94 -11.03
C LEU A 542 -19.14 -3.56 -11.72
N ALA A 543 -18.04 -3.45 -10.97
CA ALA A 543 -16.72 -3.14 -11.52
C ALA A 543 -16.23 -4.25 -12.45
N ILE A 544 -16.41 -5.51 -12.07
CA ILE A 544 -16.09 -6.68 -12.90
C ILE A 544 -16.91 -6.67 -14.19
N ALA A 545 -18.22 -6.47 -14.09
CA ALA A 545 -19.11 -6.41 -15.25
C ALA A 545 -18.71 -5.28 -16.20
N TRP A 546 -18.45 -4.09 -15.65
CA TRP A 546 -18.02 -2.93 -16.41
C TRP A 546 -16.74 -3.19 -17.20
N ASN A 547 -15.78 -3.89 -16.58
CA ASN A 547 -14.51 -4.20 -17.22
C ASN A 547 -14.62 -5.33 -18.27
N ARG A 548 -15.47 -6.33 -18.05
CA ARG A 548 -15.67 -7.47 -18.99
C ARG A 548 -16.43 -7.11 -20.26
N HIS A 549 -17.32 -6.12 -20.23
CA HIS A 549 -18.14 -5.72 -21.37
C HIS A 549 -17.53 -4.60 -22.23
N ARG A 550 -16.23 -4.34 -22.04
CA ARG A 550 -15.45 -3.37 -22.82
C ARG A 550 -14.57 -4.11 -23.80
#